data_AF-A0A131YF11-F1
#
_entry.id   AF-A0A131YF11-F1
#
_cell.length_a   1.000
_cell.length_b   1.000
_cell.length_c   1.000
_cell.angle_alpha   90.00
_cell.angle_beta   90.00
_cell.angle_gamma   90.00
#
_symmetry.space_group_name_H-M   'P 1'
#
loop_
_entity.id
_entity.type
_entity.pdbx_description
1 polymer ?
#
loop_
_entity_poly.entity_id
_entity_poly.type
_entity_poly.pdbx_seq_one_letter_code
_entity_poly.pdbx_strand_id
1 'polypeptide(L)'
;MSSDAEQELRSSDSLSRSSSPAPEARTNGHSEGSPSRQDTRSSRNLLDTSYAPKVLRKTSDCLVSQEPPSHCNESKVLVLYSGGTIGMVRDCEGGVLRPMPQVMENRLRTFPQLHDAEYSSTRFTDPNKPPLVLPCTGDPNRVVYTIYEYDPLLDSSNATMDDWVRIALDIRAYYEQFDGFVVLHGTDTMAYTASALSFMLENLGKSVIITGSQIPIFEPRSDGRENLLNSLIIAGNYVIPEVTLMFNNKLFRGNRTSKTSINELDAFSSPNLPPLATIGVKIKVNWKAVFQQNTMEKFRVHSKLNRNVGLLRLFPSITVEVVRVCLLWISA
;
A
#
# COMPACT_ATOMS: atom_id res chain seq x y z
N MET A 1 46.14 45.26 18.93
CA MET A 1 47.35 44.93 19.70
C MET A 1 47.61 43.45 19.50
N SER A 2 48.78 43.12 18.94
CA SER A 2 49.37 41.80 18.59
C SER A 2 48.61 40.91 17.59
N SER A 3 49.06 40.74 16.32
CA SER A 3 50.31 40.14 15.76
C SER A 3 50.20 38.60 15.67
N ASP A 4 49.88 38.01 14.51
CA ASP A 4 50.72 37.72 13.33
C ASP A 4 51.70 36.54 13.45
N ALA A 5 51.64 35.70 12.40
CA ALA A 5 52.69 34.93 11.73
C ALA A 5 53.07 33.49 12.18
N GLU A 6 52.73 32.55 11.27
CA GLU A 6 53.59 31.58 10.55
C GLU A 6 54.82 30.93 11.25
N GLN A 7 54.95 29.60 11.16
CA GLN A 7 55.86 28.93 10.19
C GLN A 7 55.87 27.40 10.29
N GLU A 8 56.15 26.77 9.15
CA GLU A 8 56.34 25.36 8.84
C GLU A 8 57.50 24.68 9.61
N LEU A 9 57.48 23.34 9.73
CA LEU A 9 58.62 22.52 9.30
C LEU A 9 58.23 21.04 9.03
N ARG A 10 58.76 20.54 7.92
CA ARG A 10 58.74 19.16 7.40
C ARG A 10 59.77 18.25 8.09
N SER A 11 59.55 16.94 8.07
CA SER A 11 60.51 15.85 7.69
C SER A 11 59.92 14.49 8.17
N SER A 12 59.43 13.62 7.30
CA SER A 12 60.14 12.56 6.54
C SER A 12 60.82 11.51 7.42
N ASP A 13 60.30 10.27 7.43
CA ASP A 13 61.12 9.13 7.05
C ASP A 13 60.32 7.89 6.63
N SER A 14 61.01 7.02 5.90
CA SER A 14 60.49 6.01 4.98
C SER A 14 61.01 4.60 5.29
N LEU A 15 60.48 3.59 4.56
CA LEU A 15 60.99 2.20 4.38
C LEU A 15 60.59 1.19 5.51
N SER A 16 60.18 -0.07 5.28
CA SER A 16 60.39 -0.99 4.14
C SER A 16 59.48 -2.23 4.17
N ARG A 17 59.28 -2.77 2.95
CA ARG A 17 58.92 -4.11 2.45
C ARG A 17 58.96 -5.35 3.38
N SER A 18 58.06 -6.29 3.07
CA SER A 18 58.28 -7.73 2.68
C SER A 18 57.16 -8.61 3.26
N SER A 19 56.33 -9.29 2.45
CA SER A 19 56.50 -10.56 1.70
C SER A 19 55.60 -11.66 2.28
N SER A 20 54.68 -12.20 1.47
CA SER A 20 53.96 -13.46 1.70
C SER A 20 54.93 -14.66 1.79
N PRO A 21 54.50 -15.83 2.27
CA PRO A 21 53.94 -16.81 1.33
C PRO A 21 52.83 -17.73 1.90
N ALA A 22 52.01 -18.25 0.98
CA ALA A 22 51.29 -19.53 1.15
C ALA A 22 52.22 -20.71 0.80
N PRO A 23 51.95 -21.92 1.32
CA PRO A 23 51.81 -23.12 0.47
C PRO A 23 50.79 -24.11 1.09
N GLU A 24 50.33 -25.22 0.51
CA GLU A 24 50.28 -25.83 -0.81
C GLU A 24 49.24 -26.96 -0.69
N ALA A 25 48.66 -27.36 -1.81
CA ALA A 25 47.76 -28.48 -1.93
C ALA A 25 48.48 -29.84 -1.78
N ARG A 26 47.77 -30.85 -1.26
CA ARG A 26 47.99 -32.25 -1.64
C ARG A 26 46.67 -32.99 -1.84
N THR A 27 46.66 -33.71 -2.94
CA THR A 27 45.63 -34.55 -3.55
C THR A 27 45.54 -35.94 -2.92
N ASN A 28 44.36 -36.57 -3.07
CA ASN A 28 44.02 -38.00 -3.31
C ASN A 28 42.58 -38.17 -2.77
N GLY A 29 41.55 -38.63 -3.49
CA GLY A 29 41.49 -39.65 -4.53
C GLY A 29 40.70 -40.85 -3.99
N HIS A 30 39.45 -41.01 -4.45
CA HIS A 30 38.61 -42.23 -4.53
C HIS A 30 37.17 -42.19 -3.97
N SER A 31 36.23 -42.26 -4.94
CA SER A 31 35.06 -43.14 -5.09
C SER A 31 33.92 -43.21 -4.05
N GLU A 32 32.73 -42.93 -4.61
CA GLU A 32 31.45 -43.63 -4.46
C GLU A 32 30.70 -43.63 -3.11
N GLY A 33 29.42 -43.27 -3.20
CA GLY A 33 28.44 -43.53 -2.14
C GLY A 33 27.41 -42.41 -1.98
N SER A 34 26.42 -42.36 -2.87
CA SER A 34 25.18 -41.61 -2.62
C SER A 34 24.50 -42.12 -1.35
N PRO A 35 23.84 -41.22 -0.59
CA PRO A 35 22.50 -41.58 -0.14
C PRO A 35 21.52 -40.45 -0.44
N SER A 36 20.55 -40.79 -1.26
CA SER A 36 19.25 -40.13 -1.34
C SER A 36 18.69 -39.91 0.07
N ARG A 37 18.56 -38.65 0.49
CA ARG A 37 17.64 -38.26 1.56
C ARG A 37 16.60 -37.32 0.98
N GLN A 38 15.46 -37.92 0.67
CA GLN A 38 14.18 -37.25 0.71
C GLN A 38 14.00 -36.66 2.11
N ASP A 39 14.24 -35.37 2.27
CA ASP A 39 13.67 -34.61 3.37
C ASP A 39 12.54 -33.75 2.81
N THR A 40 11.41 -34.41 2.61
CA THR A 40 10.10 -33.77 2.50
C THR A 40 9.76 -33.15 3.85
N ARG A 41 10.24 -31.93 4.10
CA ARG A 41 9.59 -31.02 5.04
C ARG A 41 8.92 -29.93 4.23
N SER A 42 7.69 -30.24 3.82
CA SER A 42 6.71 -29.25 3.43
C SER A 42 6.48 -28.32 4.62
N SER A 43 7.22 -27.22 4.69
CA SER A 43 6.84 -26.07 5.51
C SER A 43 5.51 -25.60 4.99
N ARG A 44 4.46 -25.98 5.72
CA ARG A 44 3.05 -25.75 5.40
C ARG A 44 2.86 -24.26 5.14
N ASN A 45 2.43 -23.93 3.92
CA ASN A 45 1.80 -22.66 3.59
C ASN A 45 0.62 -22.48 4.55
N LEU A 46 0.77 -21.66 5.58
CA LEU A 46 -0.34 -21.15 6.37
C LEU A 46 -0.80 -19.83 5.74
N LEU A 47 -1.24 -19.92 4.49
CA LEU A 47 -2.42 -19.18 4.08
C LEU A 47 -3.57 -20.15 4.33
N ASP A 48 -4.69 -19.67 4.87
CA ASP A 48 -5.89 -20.48 4.92
C ASP A 48 -6.21 -20.97 3.50
N THR A 49 -6.00 -22.27 3.25
CA THR A 49 -6.24 -22.89 1.94
C THR A 49 -7.72 -22.84 1.53
N SER A 50 -8.60 -22.37 2.43
CA SER A 50 -10.00 -22.10 2.18
C SER A 50 -10.29 -20.68 1.65
N TYR A 51 -9.29 -19.80 1.52
CA TYR A 51 -9.49 -18.46 0.99
C TYR A 51 -9.89 -18.49 -0.49
N ALA A 52 -11.21 -18.47 -0.71
CA ALA A 52 -11.82 -18.15 -1.98
C ALA A 52 -12.16 -16.66 -1.97
N PRO A 53 -11.67 -15.87 -2.95
CA PRO A 53 -12.14 -14.50 -3.12
C PRO A 53 -13.66 -14.51 -3.19
N LYS A 54 -14.35 -13.70 -2.37
CA LYS A 54 -15.79 -13.53 -2.52
C LYS A 54 -16.00 -13.02 -3.94
N VAL A 55 -16.96 -13.61 -4.66
CA VAL A 55 -17.28 -13.20 -6.02
C VAL A 55 -17.75 -11.75 -5.96
N LEU A 56 -16.89 -10.81 -6.38
CA LEU A 56 -17.38 -9.51 -6.78
C LEU A 56 -18.42 -9.76 -7.86
N ARG A 57 -19.61 -9.16 -7.72
CA ARG A 57 -20.59 -9.19 -8.81
C ARG A 57 -19.83 -8.77 -10.06
N LYS A 58 -19.85 -9.62 -11.08
CA LYS A 58 -19.15 -9.32 -12.33
C LYS A 58 -19.68 -7.96 -12.76
N THR A 59 -18.80 -7.00 -12.92
CA THR A 59 -19.16 -5.68 -13.47
C THR A 59 -19.75 -5.80 -14.88
N SER A 60 -19.55 -6.96 -15.54
CA SER A 60 -20.25 -7.39 -16.75
C SER A 60 -21.76 -7.58 -16.58
N ASP A 61 -22.20 -7.99 -15.38
CA ASP A 61 -23.60 -8.30 -15.05
C ASP A 61 -24.38 -7.05 -14.59
N CYS A 62 -23.67 -5.94 -14.30
CA CYS A 62 -24.28 -4.61 -14.24
C CYS A 62 -24.61 -4.19 -15.67
N LEU A 63 -25.68 -4.76 -16.24
CA LEU A 63 -26.16 -4.49 -17.60
C LEU A 63 -26.10 -2.99 -17.85
N VAL A 64 -25.07 -2.59 -18.61
CA VAL A 64 -24.87 -1.24 -19.11
C VAL A 64 -26.01 -1.02 -20.09
N SER A 65 -27.11 -0.42 -19.62
CA SER A 65 -28.33 -0.30 -20.44
C SER A 65 -28.13 0.60 -21.65
N GLN A 66 -27.12 1.49 -21.63
CA GLN A 66 -26.86 2.49 -22.66
C GLN A 66 -25.36 2.78 -22.74
N GLU A 67 -24.84 3.02 -23.96
CA GLU A 67 -23.51 3.61 -24.10
C GLU A 67 -23.44 4.91 -23.28
N PRO A 68 -22.30 5.21 -22.63
CA PRO A 68 -22.14 6.45 -21.91
C PRO A 68 -22.50 7.63 -22.82
N PRO A 69 -23.12 8.69 -22.31
CA PRO A 69 -23.42 9.87 -23.12
C PRO A 69 -22.14 10.33 -23.84
N SER A 70 -22.27 10.74 -25.10
CA SER A 70 -21.19 10.97 -26.11
C SER A 70 -20.04 11.91 -25.69
N HIS A 71 -20.08 12.48 -24.49
CA HIS A 71 -19.11 13.41 -23.93
C HIS A 71 -18.49 12.94 -22.60
N CYS A 72 -18.76 11.72 -22.13
CA CYS A 72 -18.34 11.26 -20.81
C CYS A 72 -17.69 9.88 -20.88
N ASN A 73 -16.35 9.82 -20.80
CA ASN A 73 -15.65 8.55 -20.60
C ASN A 73 -15.87 8.07 -19.17
N GLU A 74 -15.92 6.76 -18.95
CA GLU A 74 -16.02 6.14 -17.63
C GLU A 74 -14.69 5.47 -17.26
N SER A 75 -14.34 5.51 -15.98
CA SER A 75 -13.21 4.76 -15.41
C SER A 75 -13.67 3.95 -14.21
N LYS A 76 -13.25 2.68 -14.13
CA LYS A 76 -13.69 1.73 -13.12
C LYS A 76 -12.65 1.60 -12.02
N VAL A 77 -13.01 1.94 -10.79
CA VAL A 77 -12.11 1.83 -9.63
C VAL A 77 -12.62 0.79 -8.64
N LEU A 78 -11.76 -0.12 -8.21
CA LEU A 78 -12.08 -1.06 -7.14
C LEU A 78 -11.61 -0.50 -5.79
N VAL A 79 -12.52 -0.40 -4.83
CA VAL A 79 -12.22 -0.02 -3.45
C VAL A 79 -12.18 -1.28 -2.59
N LEU A 80 -11.00 -1.68 -2.13
CA LEU A 80 -10.82 -2.73 -1.14
C LEU A 80 -10.94 -2.13 0.25
N TYR A 81 -12.05 -2.38 0.94
CA TYR A 81 -12.27 -1.94 2.31
C TYR A 81 -11.78 -2.99 3.30
N SER A 82 -10.52 -2.83 3.71
CA SER A 82 -9.86 -3.74 4.64
C SER A 82 -10.22 -3.45 6.10
N GLY A 83 -10.47 -2.18 6.47
CA GLY A 83 -10.84 -1.80 7.82
C GLY A 83 -10.31 -0.43 8.22
N GLY A 84 -10.04 -0.25 9.52
CA GLY A 84 -9.57 1.01 10.10
C GLY A 84 -10.66 2.02 10.45
N THR A 85 -10.24 3.13 11.09
CA THR A 85 -11.11 4.18 11.63
C THR A 85 -12.11 4.75 10.62
N ILE A 86 -11.76 4.76 9.34
CA ILE A 86 -12.57 5.37 8.28
C ILE A 86 -14.01 4.84 8.21
N GLY A 87 -14.23 3.55 8.44
CA GLY A 87 -15.57 2.97 8.46
C GLY A 87 -16.08 2.57 9.85
N MET A 88 -15.42 3.02 10.91
CA MET A 88 -15.91 2.76 12.28
C MET A 88 -17.15 3.59 12.60
N VAL A 89 -18.00 3.05 13.47
CA VAL A 89 -19.20 3.73 13.96
C VAL A 89 -19.12 3.84 15.48
N ARG A 90 -19.62 4.95 16.03
CA ARG A 90 -19.75 5.12 17.47
C ARG A 90 -20.94 4.31 17.96
N ASP A 91 -20.70 3.47 18.96
CA ASP A 91 -21.77 2.77 19.65
C ASP A 91 -22.63 3.75 20.47
N CYS A 92 -23.95 3.51 20.48
CA CYS A 92 -24.94 4.35 21.15
C CYS A 92 -24.77 4.34 22.68
N GLU A 93 -24.27 3.24 23.25
CA GLU A 93 -24.22 3.04 24.69
C GLU A 93 -22.90 3.48 25.33
N GLY A 94 -21.80 3.51 24.57
CA GLY A 94 -20.46 3.77 25.11
C GLY A 94 -19.62 4.81 24.36
N GLY A 95 -20.06 5.28 23.19
CA GLY A 95 -19.31 6.25 22.37
C GLY A 95 -17.99 5.73 21.78
N VAL A 96 -17.65 4.46 22.04
CA VAL A 96 -16.47 3.77 21.54
C VAL A 96 -16.65 3.46 20.04
N LEU A 97 -15.58 3.65 19.28
CA LEU A 97 -15.56 3.33 17.86
C LEU A 97 -15.40 1.82 17.64
N ARG A 98 -16.25 1.25 16.80
CA ARG A 98 -16.19 -0.17 16.41
C ARG A 98 -16.35 -0.32 14.90
N PRO A 99 -15.67 -1.29 14.28
CA PRO A 99 -15.94 -1.65 12.89
C PRO A 99 -17.36 -2.22 12.79
N MET A 100 -18.16 -1.73 11.85
CA MET A 100 -19.52 -2.22 11.64
C MET A 100 -19.67 -2.70 10.19
N PRO A 101 -19.78 -4.03 9.97
CA PRO A 101 -19.86 -4.58 8.63
C PRO A 101 -21.10 -4.10 7.86
N GLN A 102 -21.00 -4.03 6.54
CA GLN A 102 -22.06 -3.73 5.57
C GLN A 102 -22.67 -2.31 5.68
N VAL A 103 -22.05 -1.42 6.45
CA VAL A 103 -22.54 -0.05 6.66
C VAL A 103 -21.90 0.93 5.70
N MET A 104 -20.64 0.70 5.32
CA MET A 104 -19.83 1.63 4.53
C MET A 104 -20.53 2.03 3.23
N GLU A 105 -20.92 1.05 2.42
CA GLU A 105 -21.54 1.32 1.12
C GLU A 105 -22.89 2.02 1.24
N ASN A 106 -23.74 1.57 2.15
CA ASN A 106 -25.07 2.16 2.37
C ASN A 106 -24.97 3.62 2.80
N ARG A 107 -23.99 3.94 3.65
CA ARG A 107 -23.75 5.33 4.09
C ARG A 107 -23.14 6.17 2.98
N LEU A 108 -22.22 5.62 2.18
CA LEU A 108 -21.65 6.33 1.04
C LEU A 108 -22.68 6.77 0.00
N ARG A 109 -23.74 5.96 -0.22
CA ARG A 109 -24.87 6.36 -1.08
C ARG A 109 -25.59 7.61 -0.61
N THR A 110 -25.51 7.95 0.68
CA THR A 110 -26.16 9.14 1.23
C THR A 110 -25.34 10.42 1.06
N PHE A 111 -24.06 10.32 0.64
CA PHE A 111 -23.19 11.49 0.44
C PHE A 111 -23.20 11.93 -1.03
N PRO A 112 -23.80 13.08 -1.37
CA PRO A 112 -23.86 13.55 -2.76
C PRO A 112 -22.47 13.76 -3.39
N GLN A 113 -21.47 14.11 -2.58
CA GLN A 113 -20.09 14.28 -3.05
C GLN A 113 -19.39 12.96 -3.44
N LEU A 114 -19.92 11.81 -3.01
CA LEU A 114 -19.34 10.49 -3.24
C LEU A 114 -20.28 9.56 -4.03
N HIS A 115 -21.54 9.94 -4.22
CA HIS A 115 -22.51 9.20 -5.01
C HIS A 115 -23.50 10.11 -5.75
N ASP A 116 -23.50 10.03 -7.07
CA ASP A 116 -24.57 10.55 -7.92
C ASP A 116 -25.64 9.47 -8.14
N ALA A 117 -26.75 9.59 -7.41
CA ALA A 117 -27.87 8.64 -7.48
C ALA A 117 -28.67 8.74 -8.79
N GLU A 118 -28.76 9.93 -9.39
CA GLU A 118 -29.50 10.15 -10.64
C GLU A 118 -28.76 9.47 -11.80
N TYR A 119 -27.45 9.70 -11.91
CA TYR A 119 -26.65 9.01 -12.90
C TYR A 119 -26.63 7.50 -12.67
N SER A 120 -26.48 7.05 -11.42
CA SER A 120 -26.44 5.62 -11.12
C SER A 120 -27.73 4.88 -11.51
N SER A 121 -28.90 5.48 -11.25
CA SER A 121 -30.21 4.85 -11.50
C SER A 121 -30.60 4.85 -12.98
N THR A 122 -30.17 5.88 -13.73
CA THR A 122 -30.40 5.96 -15.19
C THR A 122 -29.48 5.02 -15.96
N ARG A 123 -28.23 4.89 -15.51
CA ARG A 123 -27.16 4.20 -16.24
C ARG A 123 -27.02 2.70 -15.95
N PHE A 124 -27.37 2.27 -14.73
CA PHE A 124 -27.22 0.88 -14.28
C PHE A 124 -28.56 0.29 -13.87
N THR A 125 -28.95 -0.81 -14.51
CA THR A 125 -30.29 -1.41 -14.36
C THR A 125 -30.37 -2.53 -13.33
N ASP A 126 -29.25 -2.93 -12.69
CA ASP A 126 -29.25 -4.00 -11.68
C ASP A 126 -30.04 -3.55 -10.42
N PRO A 127 -31.19 -4.20 -10.12
CA PRO A 127 -32.03 -3.81 -8.98
C PRO A 127 -31.43 -4.15 -7.61
N ASN A 128 -30.41 -5.02 -7.53
CA ASN A 128 -29.99 -5.56 -6.25
C ASN A 128 -28.83 -4.78 -5.59
N LYS A 129 -28.00 -4.03 -6.35
CA LYS A 129 -26.92 -3.12 -5.86
C LYS A 129 -26.14 -2.48 -7.05
N PRO A 130 -26.54 -1.30 -7.56
CA PRO A 130 -25.77 -0.65 -8.64
C PRO A 130 -24.42 -0.14 -8.11
N PRO A 131 -23.38 0.02 -8.96
CA PRO A 131 -22.10 0.57 -8.51
C PRO A 131 -22.27 2.00 -7.96
N LEU A 132 -21.30 2.46 -7.16
CA LEU A 132 -21.23 3.85 -6.75
C LEU A 132 -20.60 4.67 -7.89
N VAL A 133 -20.97 5.93 -8.00
CA VAL A 133 -20.53 6.80 -9.08
C VAL A 133 -20.23 8.16 -8.51
N LEU A 134 -19.04 8.69 -8.76
CA LEU A 134 -18.74 10.07 -8.38
C LEU A 134 -19.56 11.06 -9.24
N PRO A 135 -19.96 12.21 -8.67
CA PRO A 135 -20.38 13.36 -9.47
C PRO A 135 -19.29 13.80 -10.45
N CYS A 136 -19.64 14.63 -11.42
CA CYS A 136 -18.67 15.21 -12.34
C CYS A 136 -17.66 16.09 -11.57
N THR A 137 -16.38 15.73 -11.62
CA THR A 137 -15.29 16.45 -10.94
C THR A 137 -14.55 17.43 -11.86
N GLY A 138 -14.90 17.46 -13.13
CA GLY A 138 -14.19 18.23 -14.17
C GLY A 138 -13.01 17.48 -14.80
N ASP A 139 -12.77 16.23 -14.38
CA ASP A 139 -11.78 15.34 -14.98
C ASP A 139 -12.31 14.64 -16.25
N PRO A 140 -11.42 14.09 -17.11
CA PRO A 140 -11.83 13.47 -18.38
C PRO A 140 -12.76 12.27 -18.22
N ASN A 141 -12.54 11.45 -17.18
CA ASN A 141 -13.30 10.24 -16.94
C ASN A 141 -14.16 10.39 -15.68
N ARG A 142 -15.42 9.97 -15.80
CA ARG A 142 -16.31 9.79 -14.66
C ARG A 142 -15.98 8.50 -13.93
N VAL A 143 -15.73 8.61 -12.63
CA VAL A 143 -15.30 7.47 -11.81
C VAL A 143 -16.51 6.67 -11.34
N VAL A 144 -16.61 5.43 -11.80
CA VAL A 144 -17.53 4.41 -11.30
C VAL A 144 -16.72 3.49 -10.40
N TYR A 145 -17.18 3.27 -9.16
CA TYR A 145 -16.43 2.48 -8.20
C TYR A 145 -17.29 1.47 -7.46
N THR A 146 -16.65 0.35 -7.12
CA THR A 146 -17.26 -0.76 -6.38
C THR A 146 -16.51 -0.97 -5.08
N ILE A 147 -17.22 -1.25 -3.99
CA ILE A 147 -16.61 -1.52 -2.69
C ILE A 147 -16.62 -3.02 -2.45
N TYR A 148 -15.43 -3.56 -2.24
CA TYR A 148 -15.22 -4.91 -1.74
C TYR A 148 -14.87 -4.83 -0.26
N GLU A 149 -15.83 -5.21 0.59
CA GLU A 149 -15.66 -5.16 2.03
C GLU A 149 -15.09 -6.49 2.57
N TYR A 150 -14.02 -6.39 3.35
CA TYR A 150 -13.41 -7.54 4.01
C TYR A 150 -14.26 -8.00 5.19
N ASP A 151 -14.21 -9.30 5.41
CA ASP A 151 -14.94 -9.97 6.48
C ASP A 151 -14.00 -11.05 7.07
N PRO A 152 -13.60 -10.91 8.34
CA PRO A 152 -13.84 -9.75 9.22
C PRO A 152 -13.09 -8.48 8.75
N LEU A 153 -13.54 -7.32 9.21
CA LEU A 153 -12.79 -6.06 9.05
C LEU A 153 -11.52 -6.08 9.91
N LEU A 154 -10.42 -5.61 9.35
CA LEU A 154 -9.12 -5.54 10.01
C LEU A 154 -9.03 -4.32 10.93
N ASP A 155 -8.57 -4.56 12.15
CA ASP A 155 -7.93 -3.52 12.94
C ASP A 155 -6.50 -3.36 12.43
N SER A 156 -6.15 -2.17 11.93
CA SER A 156 -4.84 -1.94 11.32
C SER A 156 -3.68 -2.19 12.28
N SER A 157 -3.88 -2.01 13.60
CA SER A 157 -2.83 -2.32 14.58
C SER A 157 -2.42 -3.80 14.54
N ASN A 158 -3.27 -4.67 14.00
CA ASN A 158 -3.06 -6.11 13.87
C ASN A 158 -2.82 -6.56 12.42
N ALA A 159 -2.58 -5.65 11.47
CA ALA A 159 -2.31 -6.03 10.08
C ALA A 159 -0.99 -6.83 9.98
N THR A 160 -1.08 -8.02 9.40
CA THR A 160 0.02 -8.98 9.26
C THR A 160 0.46 -9.16 7.80
N MET A 161 1.51 -9.94 7.58
CA MET A 161 1.94 -10.32 6.23
C MET A 161 0.83 -11.06 5.44
N ASP A 162 -0.03 -11.83 6.12
CA ASP A 162 -1.14 -12.53 5.48
C ASP A 162 -2.17 -11.58 4.91
N ASP A 163 -2.42 -10.46 5.60
CA ASP A 163 -3.34 -9.42 5.14
C ASP A 163 -2.79 -8.70 3.92
N TRP A 164 -1.48 -8.44 3.88
CA TRP A 164 -0.82 -7.87 2.70
C TRP A 164 -0.91 -8.81 1.49
N VAL A 165 -0.67 -10.11 1.70
CA VAL A 165 -0.83 -11.14 0.67
C VAL A 165 -2.27 -11.18 0.17
N ARG A 166 -3.25 -11.16 1.07
CA ARG A 166 -4.67 -11.12 0.72
C ARG A 166 -5.00 -9.94 -0.19
N ILE A 167 -4.59 -8.72 0.20
CA ILE A 167 -4.81 -7.50 -0.60
C ILE A 167 -4.15 -7.62 -1.98
N ALA A 168 -2.91 -8.08 -2.04
CA ALA A 168 -2.20 -8.21 -3.33
C ALA A 168 -2.86 -9.25 -4.25
N LEU A 169 -3.35 -10.36 -3.70
CA LEU A 169 -4.05 -11.41 -4.45
C LEU A 169 -5.41 -10.92 -4.96
N ASP A 170 -6.14 -10.12 -4.17
CA ASP A 170 -7.39 -9.49 -4.60
C ASP A 170 -7.15 -8.49 -5.74
N ILE A 171 -6.15 -7.62 -5.62
CA ILE A 171 -5.74 -6.71 -6.72
C ILE A 171 -5.44 -7.52 -7.98
N ARG A 172 -4.73 -8.64 -7.86
CA ARG A 172 -4.43 -9.52 -9.00
C ARG A 172 -5.67 -10.14 -9.62
N ALA A 173 -6.60 -10.62 -8.81
CA ALA A 173 -7.82 -11.27 -9.29
C ALA A 173 -8.67 -10.31 -10.14
N TYR A 174 -8.67 -9.03 -9.79
CA TYR A 174 -9.49 -8.00 -10.43
C TYR A 174 -8.68 -7.05 -11.33
N TYR A 175 -7.40 -7.36 -11.56
CA TYR A 175 -6.47 -6.46 -12.26
C TYR A 175 -6.94 -6.05 -13.64
N GLU A 176 -7.53 -6.97 -14.42
CA GLU A 176 -8.01 -6.69 -15.78
C GLU A 176 -9.38 -6.01 -15.83
N GLN A 177 -10.16 -6.05 -14.74
CA GLN A 177 -11.55 -5.58 -14.72
C GLN A 177 -11.69 -4.10 -14.31
N PHE A 178 -10.67 -3.54 -13.66
CA PHE A 178 -10.66 -2.19 -13.10
C PHE A 178 -9.44 -1.41 -13.58
N ASP A 179 -9.57 -0.11 -13.73
CA ASP A 179 -8.55 0.82 -14.23
C ASP A 179 -7.63 1.31 -13.10
N GLY A 180 -8.12 1.28 -11.85
CA GLY A 180 -7.36 1.64 -10.66
C GLY A 180 -7.91 0.99 -9.39
N PHE A 181 -7.12 1.05 -8.32
CA PHE A 181 -7.43 0.44 -7.03
C PHE A 181 -7.28 1.45 -5.90
N VAL A 182 -8.22 1.43 -4.97
CA VAL A 182 -8.13 2.15 -3.69
C VAL A 182 -8.21 1.13 -2.57
N VAL A 183 -7.30 1.19 -1.61
CA VAL A 183 -7.30 0.33 -0.42
C VAL A 183 -7.60 1.21 0.78
N LEU A 184 -8.79 1.03 1.37
CA LEU A 184 -9.14 1.67 2.64
C LEU A 184 -8.55 0.86 3.78
N HIS A 185 -7.67 1.49 4.55
CA HIS A 185 -6.88 0.86 5.59
C HIS A 185 -6.79 1.78 6.82
N GLY A 186 -6.57 1.21 8.00
CA GLY A 186 -6.31 2.01 9.21
C GLY A 186 -4.90 2.61 9.21
N THR A 187 -4.73 3.73 9.89
CA THR A 187 -3.54 4.59 9.74
C THR A 187 -2.30 4.05 10.44
N ASP A 188 -2.43 3.21 11.47
CA ASP A 188 -1.30 2.78 12.32
C ASP A 188 -0.22 2.00 11.57
N THR A 189 -0.62 1.12 10.68
CA THR A 189 0.29 0.27 9.89
C THR A 189 0.20 0.53 8.38
N MET A 190 -0.52 1.58 7.97
CA MET A 190 -0.73 1.92 6.55
C MET A 190 0.58 2.04 5.77
N ALA A 191 1.61 2.67 6.35
CA ALA A 191 2.91 2.83 5.71
C ALA A 191 3.63 1.48 5.49
N TYR A 192 3.46 0.52 6.41
CA TYR A 192 3.97 -0.84 6.26
C TYR A 192 3.24 -1.57 5.13
N THR A 193 1.91 -1.53 5.12
CA THR A 193 1.10 -2.12 4.04
C THR A 193 1.44 -1.52 2.68
N ALA A 194 1.59 -0.19 2.59
CA ALA A 194 1.99 0.50 1.36
C ALA A 194 3.38 0.06 0.87
N SER A 195 4.33 -0.07 1.79
CA SER A 195 5.67 -0.53 1.48
C SER A 195 5.69 -1.99 1.02
N ALA A 196 5.00 -2.88 1.74
CA ALA A 196 4.91 -4.30 1.40
C ALA A 196 4.28 -4.49 0.01
N LEU A 197 3.12 -3.88 -0.25
CA LEU A 197 2.46 -3.95 -1.55
C LEU A 197 3.34 -3.39 -2.68
N SER A 198 4.11 -2.33 -2.42
CA SER A 198 5.05 -1.79 -3.42
C SER A 198 6.10 -2.81 -3.88
N PHE A 199 6.51 -3.77 -3.04
CA PHE A 199 7.42 -4.84 -3.43
C PHE A 199 6.68 -6.06 -3.98
N MET A 200 5.45 -6.31 -3.52
CA MET A 200 4.66 -7.46 -3.95
C MET A 200 4.09 -7.29 -5.36
N LEU A 201 3.70 -6.07 -5.73
CA LEU A 201 3.05 -5.74 -7.00
C LEU A 201 4.10 -5.38 -8.07
N GLU A 202 4.75 -6.40 -8.61
CA GLU A 202 5.79 -6.25 -9.64
C GLU A 202 5.16 -5.92 -11.01
N ASN A 203 5.82 -5.03 -11.76
CA ASN A 203 5.35 -4.53 -13.06
C ASN A 203 3.93 -3.94 -12.98
N LEU A 204 3.61 -3.27 -11.86
CA LEU A 204 2.35 -2.57 -11.66
C LEU A 204 2.20 -1.43 -12.68
N GLY A 205 1.14 -1.47 -13.50
CA GLY A 205 0.83 -0.47 -14.54
C GLY A 205 -0.42 0.36 -14.26
N LYS A 206 -1.06 0.15 -13.11
CA LYS A 206 -2.28 0.86 -12.67
C LYS A 206 -2.03 1.55 -11.33
N SER A 207 -2.81 2.59 -11.05
CA SER A 207 -2.73 3.31 -9.78
C SER A 207 -3.29 2.48 -8.64
N VAL A 208 -2.49 2.21 -7.61
CA VAL A 208 -2.93 1.57 -6.36
C VAL A 208 -2.75 2.57 -5.24
N ILE A 209 -3.84 3.07 -4.67
CA ILE A 209 -3.83 4.15 -3.69
C ILE A 209 -4.31 3.63 -2.36
N ILE A 210 -3.47 3.70 -1.33
CA ILE A 210 -3.86 3.38 0.04
C ILE A 210 -4.28 4.67 0.74
N THR A 211 -5.42 4.62 1.42
CA THR A 211 -5.91 5.77 2.18
C THR A 211 -6.72 5.31 3.39
N GLY A 212 -7.08 6.27 4.23
CA GLY A 212 -7.83 6.05 5.46
C GLY A 212 -8.23 7.39 6.05
N SER A 213 -8.49 7.42 7.36
CA SER A 213 -8.82 8.66 8.04
C SER A 213 -8.50 8.59 9.53
N GLN A 214 -8.32 9.75 10.13
CA GLN A 214 -8.21 9.90 11.58
C GLN A 214 -9.60 9.97 12.24
N ILE A 215 -10.59 10.49 11.52
CA ILE A 215 -11.98 10.60 11.97
C ILE A 215 -12.86 9.73 11.05
N PRO A 216 -13.78 8.91 11.57
CA PRO A 216 -14.65 8.08 10.72
C PRO A 216 -15.40 8.89 9.66
N ILE A 217 -15.55 8.35 8.45
CA ILE A 217 -16.08 9.06 7.27
C ILE A 217 -17.50 9.59 7.47
N PHE A 218 -18.24 8.97 8.39
CA PHE A 218 -19.61 9.34 8.70
C PHE A 218 -19.71 10.61 9.54
N GLU A 219 -18.64 11.02 10.21
CA GLU A 219 -18.63 12.20 11.06
C GLU A 219 -18.55 13.50 10.24
N PRO A 220 -19.21 14.60 10.67
CA PRO A 220 -19.27 15.84 9.89
C PRO A 220 -17.93 16.47 9.56
N ARG A 221 -16.95 16.39 10.47
CA ARG A 221 -15.61 16.98 10.34
C ARG A 221 -14.56 15.98 9.85
N SER A 222 -15.00 14.87 9.25
CA SER A 222 -14.10 13.79 8.86
C SER A 222 -13.17 14.19 7.71
N ASP A 223 -11.89 13.86 7.86
CA ASP A 223 -10.89 13.85 6.78
C ASP A 223 -11.09 12.69 5.78
N GLY A 224 -11.83 11.66 6.16
CA GLY A 224 -12.02 10.46 5.33
C GLY A 224 -12.79 10.70 4.04
N ARG A 225 -13.68 11.70 4.00
CA ARG A 225 -14.45 12.03 2.78
C ARG A 225 -13.54 12.57 1.69
N GLU A 226 -12.71 13.54 2.04
CA GLU A 226 -11.73 14.15 1.14
C GLU A 226 -10.64 13.15 0.74
N ASN A 227 -10.11 12.39 1.70
CA ASN A 227 -9.11 11.37 1.43
C ASN A 227 -9.62 10.30 0.43
N LEU A 228 -10.85 9.80 0.62
CA LEU A 228 -11.47 8.84 -0.31
C LEU A 228 -11.76 9.47 -1.67
N LEU A 229 -12.37 10.66 -1.71
CA LEU A 229 -12.69 11.38 -2.94
C LEU A 229 -11.44 11.59 -3.80
N ASN A 230 -10.39 12.15 -3.20
CA ASN A 230 -9.12 12.39 -3.89
C ASN A 230 -8.47 11.10 -4.36
N SER A 231 -8.55 10.02 -3.59
CA SER A 231 -8.04 8.71 -4.00
C SER A 231 -8.79 8.16 -5.21
N LEU A 232 -10.12 8.26 -5.23
CA LEU A 232 -10.94 7.82 -6.36
C LEU A 232 -10.65 8.62 -7.63
N ILE A 233 -10.53 9.95 -7.52
CA ILE A 233 -10.19 10.82 -8.65
C ILE A 233 -8.83 10.45 -9.24
N ILE A 234 -7.80 10.34 -8.40
CA ILE A 234 -6.45 9.99 -8.88
C ILE A 234 -6.44 8.59 -9.49
N ALA A 235 -7.06 7.60 -8.83
CA ALA A 235 -7.08 6.23 -9.33
C ALA A 235 -7.82 6.08 -10.67
N GLY A 236 -8.88 6.88 -10.90
CA GLY A 236 -9.68 6.80 -12.11
C GLY A 236 -9.19 7.65 -13.29
N ASN A 237 -8.45 8.73 -13.02
CA ASN A 237 -8.09 9.71 -14.05
C ASN A 237 -6.59 9.84 -14.32
N TYR A 238 -5.73 9.34 -13.41
CA TYR A 238 -4.28 9.49 -13.52
C TYR A 238 -3.60 8.12 -13.50
N VAL A 239 -2.79 7.84 -14.52
CA VAL A 239 -2.00 6.61 -14.59
C VAL A 239 -0.68 6.83 -13.87
N ILE A 240 -0.66 6.56 -12.56
CA ILE A 240 0.52 6.61 -11.69
C ILE A 240 0.80 5.16 -11.29
N PRO A 241 1.69 4.43 -12.02
CA PRO A 241 1.88 2.99 -11.90
C PRO A 241 2.69 2.61 -10.64
N GLU A 242 2.18 3.00 -9.47
CA GLU A 242 2.83 2.86 -8.18
C GLU A 242 1.80 2.56 -7.08
N VAL A 243 2.29 1.93 -6.01
CA VAL A 243 1.58 1.92 -4.73
C VAL A 243 1.84 3.25 -4.04
N THR A 244 0.78 4.01 -3.84
CA THR A 244 0.80 5.37 -3.31
C THR A 244 -0.05 5.48 -2.04
N LEU A 245 0.17 6.55 -1.27
CA LEU A 245 -0.60 6.85 -0.07
C LEU A 245 -1.21 8.25 -0.22
N MET A 246 -2.53 8.35 -0.12
CA MET A 246 -3.26 9.63 -0.19
C MET A 246 -3.68 10.07 1.21
N PHE A 247 -3.19 11.24 1.64
CA PHE A 247 -3.60 11.85 2.90
C PHE A 247 -3.44 13.36 2.85
N ASN A 248 -4.39 14.09 3.42
CA ASN A 248 -4.34 15.55 3.58
C ASN A 248 -3.95 16.28 2.28
N ASN A 249 -4.66 15.97 1.20
CA ASN A 249 -4.47 16.56 -0.14
C ASN A 249 -3.08 16.33 -0.76
N LYS A 250 -2.32 15.34 -0.30
CA LYS A 250 -1.02 14.96 -0.83
C LYS A 250 -1.02 13.48 -1.20
N LEU A 251 -0.52 13.17 -2.39
CA LEU A 251 -0.24 11.82 -2.85
C LEU A 251 1.25 11.53 -2.68
N PHE A 252 1.58 10.55 -1.84
CA PHE A 252 2.96 10.14 -1.58
C PHE A 252 3.27 8.80 -2.25
N ARG A 253 4.54 8.55 -2.57
CA ARG A 253 5.02 7.21 -2.89
C ARG A 253 4.92 6.34 -1.63
N GLY A 254 4.19 5.23 -1.69
CA GLY A 254 3.84 4.42 -0.52
C GLY A 254 5.06 3.99 0.31
N ASN A 255 6.07 3.43 -0.37
CA ASN A 255 7.33 2.97 0.25
C ASN A 255 8.28 4.08 0.75
N ARG A 256 7.87 5.35 0.69
CA ARG A 256 8.62 6.50 1.23
C ARG A 256 7.90 7.19 2.39
N THR A 257 6.73 6.69 2.78
CA THR A 257 5.91 7.31 3.83
C THR A 257 6.22 6.77 5.22
N SER A 258 6.00 7.61 6.23
CA SER A 258 5.89 7.22 7.64
C SER A 258 4.75 8.01 8.28
N LYS A 259 4.07 7.40 9.26
CA LYS A 259 3.13 8.12 10.13
C LYS A 259 3.94 9.03 11.06
N THR A 260 3.67 10.34 11.02
CA THR A 260 4.38 11.37 11.79
C THR A 260 3.51 12.01 12.86
N SER A 261 2.19 11.89 12.77
CA SER A 261 1.27 12.38 13.80
C SER A 261 0.17 11.37 14.09
N ILE A 262 -0.23 11.32 15.36
CA ILE A 262 -1.36 10.52 15.85
C ILE A 262 -2.63 11.35 16.04
N ASN A 263 -2.52 12.69 16.10
CA ASN A 263 -3.63 13.60 16.41
C ASN A 263 -3.98 14.54 15.25
N GLU A 264 -3.00 14.92 14.44
CA GLU A 264 -3.20 15.86 13.33
C GLU A 264 -3.79 15.16 12.11
N LEU A 265 -4.56 15.90 11.32
CA LEU A 265 -5.06 15.43 10.02
C LEU A 265 -3.92 15.26 9.00
N ASP A 266 -2.82 16.01 9.14
CA ASP A 266 -1.56 15.78 8.40
C ASP A 266 -0.76 14.65 9.07
N ALA A 267 -1.32 13.43 9.04
CA ALA A 267 -0.81 12.30 9.80
C ALA A 267 0.44 11.64 9.19
N PHE A 268 0.71 11.83 7.90
CA PHE A 268 1.77 11.16 7.16
C PHE A 268 2.75 12.14 6.53
N SER A 269 4.02 11.73 6.45
CA SER A 269 5.08 12.47 5.78
C SER A 269 5.96 11.54 4.94
N SER A 270 6.58 12.12 3.91
CA SER A 270 7.62 11.49 3.09
C SER A 270 8.89 12.34 3.19
N PRO A 271 9.78 12.04 4.15
CA PRO A 271 10.88 12.96 4.51
C PRO A 271 11.94 13.10 3.42
N ASN A 272 12.16 12.06 2.63
CA ASN A 272 13.26 11.97 1.66
C ASN A 272 12.81 11.97 0.19
N LEU A 273 11.51 12.18 -0.06
CA LEU A 273 10.95 12.29 -1.41
C LEU A 273 9.74 13.23 -1.37
N PRO A 274 9.66 14.26 -2.23
CA PRO A 274 8.49 15.12 -2.28
C PRO A 274 7.23 14.32 -2.70
N PRO A 275 6.02 14.83 -2.40
CA PRO A 275 4.78 14.24 -2.90
C PRO A 275 4.80 14.05 -4.41
N LEU A 276 4.21 12.96 -4.88
CA LEU A 276 4.00 12.68 -6.30
C LEU A 276 2.89 13.58 -6.87
N ALA A 277 1.89 13.94 -6.06
CA ALA A 277 0.89 14.93 -6.42
C ALA A 277 0.42 15.74 -5.22
N THR A 278 -0.02 16.97 -5.49
CA THR A 278 -0.69 17.84 -4.51
C THR A 278 -2.03 18.26 -5.07
N ILE A 279 -3.08 18.09 -4.27
CA ILE A 279 -4.45 18.46 -4.58
C ILE A 279 -4.68 19.87 -4.02
N GLY A 280 -5.05 20.80 -4.89
CA GLY A 280 -5.50 22.14 -4.55
C GLY A 280 -6.59 22.56 -5.51
N VAL A 281 -6.67 23.84 -5.88
CA VAL A 281 -7.59 24.31 -6.94
C VAL A 281 -7.42 23.52 -8.25
N LYS A 282 -6.20 23.08 -8.54
CA LYS A 282 -5.89 22.11 -9.59
C LYS A 282 -5.02 21.00 -8.99
N ILE A 283 -5.17 19.79 -9.50
CA ILE A 283 -4.29 18.67 -9.19
C ILE A 283 -2.96 18.89 -9.91
N LYS A 284 -1.86 18.93 -9.14
CA LYS A 284 -0.51 19.08 -9.67
C LYS A 284 0.25 17.78 -9.46
N VAL A 285 0.56 17.08 -10.54
CA VAL A 285 1.35 15.84 -10.51
C VAL A 285 2.80 16.13 -10.90
N ASN A 286 3.74 15.64 -10.10
CA ASN A 286 5.16 15.70 -10.38
C ASN A 286 5.59 14.48 -11.22
N TRP A 287 5.28 14.51 -12.52
CA TRP A 287 5.59 13.43 -13.47
C TRP A 287 7.07 13.05 -13.56
N LYS A 288 7.98 13.96 -13.17
CA LYS A 288 9.42 13.66 -13.10
C LYS A 288 9.79 12.74 -11.94
N ALA A 289 9.01 12.77 -10.86
CA ALA A 289 9.20 11.90 -9.70
C ALA A 289 8.47 10.55 -9.84
N VAL A 290 7.41 10.50 -10.66
CA VAL A 290 6.64 9.28 -10.94
C VAL A 290 7.52 8.25 -11.65
N PHE A 291 7.44 7.01 -11.19
CA PHE A 291 8.13 5.88 -11.78
C PHE A 291 7.65 5.64 -13.20
N GLN A 292 8.59 5.56 -14.15
CA GLN A 292 8.31 5.20 -15.53
C GLN A 292 8.51 3.71 -15.68
N GLN A 293 7.44 3.00 -16.05
CA GLN A 293 7.56 1.60 -16.42
C GLN A 293 8.41 1.49 -17.69
N ASN A 294 9.55 0.82 -17.58
CA ASN A 294 10.47 0.61 -18.70
C ASN A 294 10.43 -0.83 -19.24
N THR A 295 9.51 -1.66 -18.72
CA THR A 295 9.39 -3.08 -19.06
C THR A 295 8.04 -3.35 -19.70
N MET A 296 8.03 -4.23 -20.71
CA MET A 296 6.81 -4.79 -21.32
C MET A 296 6.35 -6.06 -20.60
N GLU A 297 6.88 -6.30 -19.39
CA GLU A 297 6.56 -7.48 -18.62
C GLU A 297 5.14 -7.41 -18.07
N LYS A 298 4.50 -8.58 -17.98
CA LYS A 298 3.16 -8.67 -17.40
C LYS A 298 3.23 -8.45 -15.89
N PHE A 299 2.19 -7.82 -15.37
CA PHE A 299 1.96 -7.65 -13.94
C PHE A 299 2.03 -8.99 -13.19
N ARG A 300 2.74 -9.00 -12.05
CA ARG A 300 2.96 -10.20 -11.21
C ARG A 300 2.82 -9.85 -9.74
N VAL A 301 2.40 -10.86 -8.96
CA VAL A 301 2.29 -10.73 -7.51
C VAL A 301 3.20 -11.72 -6.80
N HIS A 302 4.08 -11.19 -5.96
CA HIS A 302 4.94 -11.96 -5.05
C HIS A 302 4.20 -12.23 -3.74
N SER A 303 3.60 -13.42 -3.60
CA SER A 303 2.89 -13.82 -2.39
C SER A 303 3.76 -14.50 -1.33
N LYS A 304 4.99 -14.89 -1.69
CA LYS A 304 5.92 -15.58 -0.79
C LYS A 304 6.80 -14.56 -0.08
N LEU A 305 6.34 -14.10 1.09
CA LEU A 305 7.10 -13.21 1.96
C LEU A 305 7.92 -14.02 2.98
N ASN A 306 9.13 -13.54 3.30
CA ASN A 306 9.90 -14.09 4.40
C ASN A 306 9.34 -13.53 5.73
N ARG A 307 8.84 -14.41 6.61
CA ARG A 307 8.32 -14.04 7.93
C ARG A 307 9.41 -13.79 8.96
N ASN A 308 10.61 -14.29 8.71
CA ASN A 308 11.75 -14.22 9.60
C ASN A 308 12.48 -12.88 9.40
N VAL A 309 11.77 -11.79 9.72
CA VAL A 309 12.27 -10.42 9.63
C VAL A 309 11.89 -9.69 10.92
N GLY A 310 12.82 -8.94 11.50
CA GLY A 310 12.60 -8.16 12.70
C GLY A 310 13.18 -6.75 12.59
N LEU A 311 12.62 -5.81 13.35
CA LEU A 311 13.12 -4.44 13.48
C LEU A 311 13.76 -4.26 14.85
N LEU A 312 15.07 -4.11 14.89
CA LEU A 312 15.81 -3.80 16.12
C LEU A 312 16.17 -2.31 16.13
N ARG A 313 15.50 -1.53 16.97
CA ARG A 313 15.86 -0.13 17.20
C ARG A 313 16.97 -0.05 18.24
N LEU A 314 18.12 0.50 17.85
CA LEU A 314 19.21 0.77 18.78
C LEU A 314 18.88 1.98 19.66
N PHE A 315 19.25 1.89 20.93
CA PHE A 315 19.12 2.97 21.91
C PHE A 315 20.34 2.96 22.84
N PRO A 316 20.70 4.10 23.47
CA PRO A 316 21.83 4.16 24.39
C PRO A 316 21.70 3.10 25.49
N SER A 317 22.80 2.42 25.81
CA SER A 317 22.87 1.34 26.82
C SER A 317 22.19 0.01 26.45
N ILE A 318 21.81 -0.21 25.19
CA ILE A 318 21.44 -1.55 24.72
C ILE A 318 22.63 -2.50 24.88
N THR A 319 22.43 -3.66 25.50
CA THR A 319 23.51 -4.61 25.76
C THR A 319 23.71 -5.58 24.60
N VAL A 320 24.91 -6.14 24.49
CA VAL A 320 25.24 -7.15 23.46
C VAL A 320 24.37 -8.39 23.62
N GLU A 321 24.00 -8.74 24.85
CA GLU A 321 23.13 -9.87 25.17
C GLU A 321 21.73 -9.67 24.57
N VAL A 322 21.15 -8.47 24.70
CA VAL A 322 19.84 -8.15 24.11
C VAL A 322 19.90 -8.28 22.59
N VAL A 323 20.94 -7.71 21.95
CA VAL A 323 21.12 -7.82 20.50
C VAL A 323 21.24 -9.28 20.07
N ARG A 324 22.03 -10.10 20.78
CA ARG A 324 22.22 -11.52 20.47
C ARG A 324 20.90 -12.29 20.53
N VAL A 325 20.09 -12.07 21.57
CA VAL A 325 18.78 -12.73 21.71
C VAL A 325 17.83 -12.33 20.58
N CYS A 326 17.78 -11.05 20.22
CA CYS A 326 16.96 -10.58 19.10
C CYS A 326 17.37 -11.23 17.77
N LEU A 327 18.67 -11.37 17.50
CA LEU A 327 19.16 -11.98 16.26
C LEU A 327 18.89 -13.48 16.19
N LEU A 328 19.04 -14.20 17.31
CA LEU A 328 18.74 -15.65 17.37
C LEU A 328 17.28 -15.94 17.04
N TRP A 329 16.36 -15.08 17.50
CA TRP A 329 14.92 -15.22 17.25
C TRP A 329 14.57 -15.10 15.76
N ILE A 330 15.28 -14.25 15.01
CA ILE A 330 15.04 -14.05 13.58
C ILE A 330 15.57 -15.24 12.76
N SER A 331 16.63 -15.92 13.22
CA SER A 331 17.26 -17.04 12.50
C SER A 331 16.56 -18.39 12.68
N ALA A 332 15.59 -18.50 13.59
CA ALA A 332 14.86 -19.74 13.91
C ALA A 332 13.68 -20.00 12.96
#